data_AF-A0A523WSF9-F1
#
_entry.id   AF-A0A523WSF9-F1
#
_cell.length_a   1.000
_cell.length_b   1.000
_cell.length_c   1.000
_cell.angle_alpha   90.00
_cell.angle_beta   90.00
_cell.angle_gamma   90.00
#
_symmetry.space_group_name_H-M   'P 1'
#
loop_
_entity.id
_entity.type
_entity.pdbx_description
1 polymer ?
#
loop_
_entity_poly.entity_id
_entity_poly.type
_entity_poly.pdbx_seq_one_letter_code
_entity_poly.pdbx_strand_id
1 'polypeptide(L)'
;MKKETWKELTIGTINLDAGNSVKNLTGTWRSGKKPQFIEEKCIQCFFCWLYCPHSAILVEGDEVKGINYDYCTGCGMCSVECPPKEKAIIMVKEEAKLAEGDAE
;
A
#
# COMPACT_ATOMS: atom_id res chain seq x y z
N MET A 1 11.07 10.97 -9.45
CA MET A 1 10.07 11.42 -10.45
C MET A 1 10.19 12.94 -10.56
N LYS A 2 10.40 13.49 -11.76
CA LYS A 2 10.52 14.95 -11.95
C LYS A 2 9.17 15.60 -11.63
N LYS A 3 9.13 16.53 -10.67
CA LYS A 3 7.90 17.26 -10.32
C LYS A 3 7.60 18.30 -11.38
N GLU A 4 6.33 18.43 -11.74
CA GLU A 4 5.87 19.50 -12.62
C GLU A 4 6.05 20.86 -11.94
N THR A 5 6.46 21.83 -12.72
CA THR A 5 6.54 23.23 -12.33
C THR A 5 5.18 23.89 -12.46
N TRP A 6 4.98 25.02 -11.80
CA TRP A 6 3.74 25.79 -11.89
C TRP A 6 3.37 26.23 -13.32
N LYS A 7 4.34 26.25 -14.25
CA LYS A 7 4.13 26.58 -15.67
C LYS A 7 3.61 25.39 -16.50
N GLU A 8 3.86 24.17 -16.02
CA GLU A 8 3.46 22.92 -16.67
C GLU A 8 2.06 22.47 -16.22
N LEU A 9 1.60 22.94 -15.07
CA LEU A 9 0.26 22.64 -14.55
C LEU A 9 -0.85 23.22 -15.44
N THR A 10 -1.92 22.45 -15.57
CA THR A 10 -3.13 22.84 -16.29
C THR A 10 -3.86 23.98 -15.57
N ILE A 11 -4.63 24.77 -16.32
CA ILE A 11 -5.45 25.85 -15.76
C ILE A 11 -6.39 25.26 -14.70
N GLY A 12 -6.33 25.78 -13.47
CA GLY A 12 -7.14 25.30 -12.36
C GLY A 12 -6.71 23.94 -11.79
N THR A 13 -5.52 23.44 -12.12
CA THR A 13 -5.00 22.14 -11.67
C THR A 13 -5.95 20.98 -11.98
N ILE A 14 -6.68 21.10 -13.10
CA ILE A 14 -7.62 20.07 -13.52
C ILE A 14 -6.87 18.79 -13.87
N ASN A 15 -7.40 17.67 -13.38
CA ASN A 15 -6.83 16.37 -13.65
C ASN A 15 -7.31 15.86 -15.00
N LEU A 16 -6.39 15.78 -15.98
CA LEU A 16 -6.71 15.37 -17.34
C LEU A 16 -6.56 13.85 -17.57
N ASP A 17 -5.91 13.15 -16.64
CA ASP A 17 -5.55 11.73 -16.78
C ASP A 17 -6.46 10.86 -15.90
N ALA A 18 -7.30 10.01 -16.49
CA ALA A 18 -8.07 9.05 -15.70
C ALA A 18 -7.16 8.05 -14.95
N GLY A 19 -7.49 7.71 -13.71
CA GLY A 19 -6.75 6.71 -12.93
C GLY A 19 -5.35 7.12 -12.48
N ASN A 20 -4.99 8.40 -12.58
CA ASN A 20 -3.67 8.93 -12.20
C ASN A 20 -3.30 8.77 -10.71
N SER A 21 -4.23 8.36 -9.84
CA SER A 21 -3.94 8.13 -8.41
C SER A 21 -2.81 7.11 -8.20
N VAL A 22 -2.63 6.17 -9.14
CA VAL A 22 -1.51 5.21 -9.16
C VAL A 22 -0.14 5.88 -9.29
N LYS A 23 -0.05 7.14 -9.74
CA LYS A 23 1.22 7.87 -9.76
C LYS A 23 1.66 8.33 -8.35
N ASN A 24 0.74 8.31 -7.37
CA ASN A 24 1.00 8.74 -6.00
C ASN A 24 1.37 7.54 -5.12
N LEU A 25 2.66 7.24 -5.03
CA LEU A 25 3.16 6.20 -4.13
C LEU A 25 3.10 6.68 -2.67
N THR A 26 2.33 5.98 -1.84
CA THR A 26 2.09 6.32 -0.42
C THR A 26 2.87 5.44 0.56
N GLY A 27 3.72 4.54 0.07
CA GLY A 27 4.46 3.59 0.88
C GLY A 27 5.38 4.23 1.92
N THR A 28 5.91 5.42 1.63
CA THR A 28 6.78 6.17 2.54
C THR A 28 6.06 6.73 3.77
N TRP A 29 4.72 6.63 3.85
CA TRP A 29 3.94 7.16 4.97
C TRP A 29 3.94 6.23 6.19
N ARG A 30 4.49 5.02 6.06
CA ARG A 30 4.61 4.06 7.15
C ARG A 30 5.44 4.62 8.29
N SER A 31 4.90 4.50 9.51
CA SER A 31 5.57 4.92 10.74
C SER A 31 6.33 3.76 11.39
N GLY A 32 7.25 3.13 10.65
CA GLY A 32 8.14 2.08 11.16
C GLY A 32 7.47 0.72 11.42
N LYS A 33 6.27 0.49 10.87
CA LYS A 33 5.59 -0.80 10.89
C LYS A 33 4.98 -1.11 9.53
N LYS A 34 5.01 -2.38 9.15
CA LYS A 34 4.36 -2.88 7.94
C LYS A 34 3.62 -4.19 8.23
N PRO A 35 2.53 -4.49 7.53
CA PRO A 35 1.94 -5.82 7.57
C PRO A 35 2.88 -6.84 6.91
N GLN A 36 2.98 -8.04 7.47
CA GLN A 36 3.60 -9.22 6.87
C GLN A 36 2.49 -10.22 6.54
N PHE A 37 2.47 -10.71 5.31
CA PHE A 37 1.57 -11.77 4.85
C PHE A 37 2.23 -13.14 5.06
N ILE A 38 1.46 -14.09 5.61
CA ILE A 38 1.84 -15.47 5.90
C ILE A 38 0.87 -16.36 5.12
N GLU A 39 1.29 -16.81 3.95
CA GLU A 39 0.43 -17.49 2.97
C GLU A 39 -0.17 -18.78 3.52
N GLU A 40 0.60 -19.53 4.31
CA GLU A 40 0.21 -20.83 4.87
C GLU A 40 -0.97 -20.74 5.85
N LYS A 41 -1.28 -19.53 6.35
CA LYS A 41 -2.38 -19.26 7.29
C LYS A 41 -3.57 -18.60 6.62
N CYS A 42 -3.45 -18.24 5.34
CA CYS A 42 -4.50 -17.54 4.61
C CYS A 42 -5.63 -18.49 4.20
N ILE A 43 -6.86 -18.13 4.52
CA ILE A 43 -8.07 -18.87 4.11
C ILE A 43 -8.78 -18.24 2.90
N GLN A 44 -8.12 -17.30 2.21
CA GLN A 44 -8.66 -16.57 1.05
C GLN A 44 -10.06 -15.97 1.28
N CYS A 45 -10.29 -15.36 2.46
CA CYS A 45 -11.57 -14.72 2.80
C CYS A 45 -11.71 -13.28 2.27
N PHE A 46 -10.64 -12.69 1.72
CA PHE A 46 -10.60 -11.33 1.17
C PHE A 46 -10.96 -10.17 2.10
N PHE A 47 -11.13 -10.39 3.41
CA PHE A 47 -11.40 -9.29 4.35
C PHE A 47 -10.28 -8.25 4.35
N CYS A 48 -9.03 -8.70 4.29
CA CYS A 48 -7.89 -7.78 4.18
C CYS A 48 -7.97 -6.89 2.94
N TRP A 49 -8.43 -7.44 1.81
CA TRP A 49 -8.62 -6.70 0.55
C TRP A 49 -9.79 -5.72 0.67
N LEU A 50 -10.94 -6.19 1.15
CA LEU A 50 -12.15 -5.37 1.34
C LEU A 50 -11.93 -4.18 2.27
N TYR A 51 -11.23 -4.40 3.39
CA TYR A 51 -10.98 -3.36 4.40
C TYR A 51 -9.73 -2.53 4.13
N CYS A 52 -8.98 -2.76 3.05
CA CYS A 52 -7.81 -1.94 2.77
C CYS A 52 -8.22 -0.58 2.20
N PRO A 53 -8.00 0.55 2.92
CA PRO A 53 -8.41 1.87 2.41
C PRO A 53 -7.50 2.38 1.29
N HIS A 54 -6.39 1.69 1.00
CA HIS A 54 -5.39 2.08 0.01
C HIS A 54 -5.26 1.09 -1.16
N SER A 55 -6.15 0.10 -1.26
CA SER A 55 -6.10 -0.95 -2.30
C SER A 55 -4.71 -1.60 -2.43
N ALA A 56 -4.04 -1.80 -1.29
CA ALA A 56 -2.66 -2.29 -1.23
C ALA A 56 -2.56 -3.82 -1.11
N ILE A 57 -3.68 -4.55 -1.05
CA ILE A 57 -3.66 -6.03 -1.04
C ILE A 57 -3.65 -6.53 -2.47
N LEU A 58 -2.64 -7.33 -2.81
CA LEU A 58 -2.48 -7.94 -4.12
C LEU A 58 -3.35 -9.20 -4.20
N VAL A 59 -4.20 -9.26 -5.22
CA VAL A 59 -5.07 -10.39 -5.52
C VAL A 59 -4.84 -10.79 -6.97
N GLU A 60 -4.60 -12.08 -7.20
CA GLU A 60 -4.48 -12.67 -8.53
C GLU A 60 -5.47 -13.82 -8.64
N GLY A 61 -6.46 -13.68 -9.52
CA GLY A 61 -7.59 -14.62 -9.59
C GLY A 61 -8.32 -14.66 -8.24
N ASP A 62 -8.43 -15.86 -7.67
CA ASP A 62 -9.10 -16.12 -6.40
C ASP A 62 -8.13 -16.27 -5.22
N GLU A 63 -6.93 -15.66 -5.32
CA GLU A 63 -5.91 -15.75 -4.27
C GLU A 63 -5.33 -14.38 -3.88
N VAL A 64 -5.27 -14.11 -2.58
CA VAL A 64 -4.43 -13.06 -2.00
C VAL A 64 -2.97 -13.48 -2.14
N LYS A 65 -2.18 -12.70 -2.89
CA LYS A 65 -0.76 -12.94 -3.18
C LYS A 65 0.19 -12.13 -2.32
N GLY A 66 -0.31 -11.08 -1.65
CA GLY A 66 0.52 -10.30 -0.74
C GLY A 66 0.09 -8.84 -0.65
N ILE A 67 1.08 -7.98 -0.45
CA ILE A 67 0.87 -6.57 -0.13
C ILE A 67 1.78 -5.72 -1.00
N ASN A 68 1.19 -4.76 -1.70
CA ASN A 68 1.93 -3.74 -2.43
C ASN A 68 2.43 -2.67 -1.45
N TYR A 69 3.72 -2.74 -1.10
CA TYR A 69 4.34 -1.78 -0.19
C TYR A 69 4.57 -0.40 -0.82
N ASP A 70 4.36 -0.20 -2.11
CA ASP A 70 4.44 1.14 -2.70
C ASP A 70 3.22 2.00 -2.35
N TYR A 71 2.10 1.36 -1.97
CA TYR A 71 0.88 2.04 -1.53
C TYR A 71 0.50 1.77 -0.08
N CYS A 72 1.01 0.69 0.53
CA CYS A 72 0.70 0.36 1.91
C CYS A 72 1.21 1.46 2.87
N THR A 73 0.29 2.15 3.54
CA THR A 73 0.62 3.17 4.56
C THR A 73 0.88 2.58 5.94
N GLY A 74 0.77 1.25 6.11
CA GLY A 74 1.01 0.58 7.40
C GLY A 74 -0.08 0.81 8.45
N CYS A 75 -1.30 1.19 8.03
CA CYS A 75 -2.42 1.48 8.94
C CYS A 75 -2.88 0.29 9.79
N GLY A 76 -2.61 -0.95 9.34
CA GLY A 76 -2.87 -2.18 10.11
C GLY A 76 -4.29 -2.75 10.06
N MET A 77 -5.23 -2.13 9.34
CA MET A 77 -6.63 -2.64 9.25
C MET A 77 -6.69 -4.08 8.72
N CYS A 78 -5.87 -4.42 7.71
CA CYS A 78 -5.77 -5.78 7.18
C CYS A 78 -5.35 -6.83 8.22
N SER A 79 -4.55 -6.44 9.22
CA SER A 79 -4.18 -7.32 10.33
C SER A 79 -5.31 -7.42 11.35
N VAL A 80 -5.97 -6.30 11.68
CA VAL A 80 -7.12 -6.29 12.62
C VAL A 80 -8.24 -7.20 12.13
N GLU A 81 -8.63 -7.04 10.86
CA GLU A 81 -9.76 -7.72 10.24
C GLU A 81 -9.46 -9.15 9.77
N CYS A 82 -8.21 -9.63 9.88
CA CYS A 82 -7.86 -10.99 9.52
C CYS A 82 -8.52 -12.00 10.50
N PRO A 83 -9.51 -12.81 10.05
CA PRO A 83 -10.37 -13.58 10.96
C PRO A 83 -9.77 -14.88 11.55
N PRO A 84 -8.80 -15.60 10.93
CA PRO A 84 -8.23 -16.78 11.54
C PRO A 84 -7.66 -16.51 12.93
N LYS A 85 -7.78 -17.49 13.84
CA LYS A 85 -7.17 -17.44 15.18
C LYS A 85 -5.67 -17.19 15.09
N GLU A 86 -5.01 -17.90 14.19
CA GLU A 86 -3.63 -17.60 13.79
C GLU A 86 -3.66 -16.73 12.55
N LYS A 87 -3.47 -15.42 12.72
CA LYS A 87 -3.63 -14.45 11.63
C LYS A 87 -2.63 -14.70 10.50
N ALA A 88 -3.14 -14.60 9.27
CA ALA A 88 -2.34 -14.60 8.04
C ALA A 88 -1.68 -13.24 7.76
N ILE A 89 -2.13 -12.17 8.43
CA ILE A 89 -1.52 -10.84 8.35
C ILE A 89 -1.21 -10.33 9.75
N ILE A 90 0.07 -10.07 10.00
CA ILE A 90 0.56 -9.54 11.28
C ILE A 90 1.37 -8.27 11.06
N MET A 91 1.25 -7.29 11.96
CA MET A 91 2.07 -6.08 11.90
C MET A 91 3.46 -6.35 12.48
N VAL A 92 4.49 -6.11 11.68
CA VAL A 92 5.90 -6.25 12.07
C VAL A 92 6.61 -4.90 12.02
N LYS A 93 7.73 -4.79 12.73
CA LYS A 93 8.60 -3.61 12.64
C LYS A 93 9.16 -3.52 11.21
N GLU A 94 9.09 -2.33 10.64
CA GLU A 94 9.75 -2.04 9.38
C GLU A 94 11.15 -1.52 9.68
N GLU A 95 12.17 -2.22 9.18
CA GLU A 95 13.53 -1.73 9.19
C GLU A 95 13.64 -0.61 8.15
N ALA A 96 13.76 0.63 8.62
CA ALA A 96 13.93 1.77 7.73
C ALA A 96 15.30 1.68 7.05
N LYS A 97 15.32 1.29 5.78
CA LYS A 97 16.39 1.72 4.88
C LYS A 97 16.01 3.13 4.46
N LEU A 98 16.59 4.13 5.11
CA LEU A 98 16.50 5.50 4.63
C LEU A 98 17.04 5.49 3.19
N ALA A 99 16.17 5.73 2.21
CA ALA A 99 16.63 5.97 0.86
C ALA A 99 17.58 7.18 0.93
N GLU A 100 18.80 7.03 0.44
CA GLU A 100 19.66 8.17 0.15
C GLU A 100 18.86 9.04 -0.82
N GLY A 101 18.40 10.20 -0.33
CA GLY A 101 17.55 11.06 -1.12
C GLY A 101 18.29 11.45 -2.39
N ASP A 102 17.69 11.17 -3.54
CA ASP A 102 18.11 11.73 -4.82
C ASP A 102 17.99 13.26 -4.71
N ALA A 103 19.09 13.88 -4.29
CA ALA A 103 19.29 15.32 -4.35
C ALA A 103 19.66 15.68 -5.78
N GLU A 104 18.66 15.82 -6.65
CA GLU A 104 18.75 16.59 -7.89
C GLU A 104 17.54 17.52 -8.06
#